data_AF-A0A959Q7J3-F1
#
_entry.id   AF-A0A959Q7J3-F1
#
_cell.length_a   1.000
_cell.length_b   1.000
_cell.length_c   1.000
_cell.angle_alpha   90.00
_cell.angle_beta   90.00
_cell.angle_gamma   90.00
#
_symmetry.space_group_name_H-M   'P 1'
#
loop_
_entity.id
_entity.type
_entity.pdbx_description
1 polymer ?
#
loop_
_entity_poly.entity_id
_entity_poly.type
_entity_poly.pdbx_seq_one_letter_code
_entity_poly.pdbx_strand_id
1 'polypeptide(L)'
;MKDISQSTFFLLVAVLLAVTFSFSKWEKKGKEATLTWDVSGYYLYLPAVFIYGDLRELTFMPEILERYEPTFELQQAFLHEESGHYVLKYSLGQALLYSPFFLLAHLAAKVSGYPADGFSLPYQMAISWGSLLVAVLGLWWARRNLLRYFGETTVAAALLVLVLGTNYLNYSTTGAALTHNYLFTLYALLIDQSIRWHERPGYRRAVGIGLLVG
;
A
#
# COMPACT_ATOMS: atom_id res chain seq x y z
N MET A 1 -6.48 -32.40 10.02
CA MET A 1 -6.53 -31.29 10.99
C MET A 1 -7.42 -30.22 10.39
N LYS A 2 -8.69 -30.13 10.83
CA LYS A 2 -9.54 -28.99 10.44
C LYS A 2 -8.85 -27.74 10.99
N ASP A 3 -8.73 -26.68 10.19
CA ASP A 3 -8.20 -25.35 10.59
C ASP A 3 -6.68 -25.14 10.60
N ILE A 4 -5.85 -26.06 10.09
CA ILE A 4 -4.38 -25.83 10.04
C ILE A 4 -4.02 -24.60 9.23
N SER A 5 -4.72 -24.32 8.12
CA SER A 5 -4.44 -23.13 7.30
C SER A 5 -4.81 -21.83 7.99
N GLN A 6 -5.77 -21.86 8.93
CA GLN A 6 -6.13 -20.69 9.72
C GLN A 6 -5.04 -20.39 10.76
N SER A 7 -4.56 -21.42 11.47
CA SER A 7 -3.41 -21.28 12.38
C SER A 7 -2.17 -20.80 11.64
N THR A 8 -1.90 -21.34 10.45
CA THR A 8 -0.81 -20.86 9.58
C THR A 8 -1.00 -19.40 9.19
N PHE A 9 -2.21 -18.98 8.83
CA PHE A 9 -2.48 -17.57 8.52
C PHE A 9 -2.14 -16.66 9.71
N PHE A 10 -2.60 -16.97 10.92
CA PHE A 10 -2.27 -16.15 12.10
C PHE A 10 -0.79 -16.16 12.45
N LEU A 11 -0.11 -17.31 12.30
CA LEU A 11 1.33 -17.39 12.44
C LEU A 11 2.04 -16.45 11.45
N LEU A 12 1.64 -16.46 10.18
CA LEU A 12 2.21 -15.58 9.15
C LEU A 12 1.93 -14.11 9.47
N VAL A 13 0.73 -13.76 9.93
CA VAL A 13 0.43 -12.39 10.40
C VAL A 13 1.37 -11.97 11.53
N ALA A 14 1.60 -12.86 12.51
CA ALA A 14 2.53 -12.59 13.60
C ALA A 14 3.97 -12.39 13.10
N VAL A 15 4.42 -13.18 12.12
CA VAL A 15 5.73 -13.01 11.46
C VAL A 15 5.81 -11.67 10.73
N LEU A 16 4.79 -11.31 9.94
CA LEU A 16 4.76 -10.03 9.23
C LEU A 16 4.82 -8.84 10.20
N LEU A 17 4.07 -8.91 11.31
CA LEU A 17 4.12 -7.91 12.38
C LEU A 17 5.51 -7.83 12.99
N ALA A 18 6.10 -8.97 13.40
CA ALA A 18 7.42 -9.01 14.02
C ALA A 18 8.51 -8.41 13.12
N VAL A 19 8.51 -8.75 11.82
CA VAL A 19 9.45 -8.18 10.84
C VAL A 19 9.18 -6.69 10.64
N THR A 20 7.91 -6.28 10.49
CA THR A 20 7.52 -4.87 10.33
C THR A 20 8.01 -4.03 11.51
N PHE A 21 7.82 -4.49 12.74
CA PHE A 21 8.35 -3.83 13.95
C PHE A 21 9.87 -3.86 14.04
N SER A 22 10.53 -4.93 13.60
CA SER A 22 11.99 -5.03 13.64
C SER A 22 12.67 -4.00 12.73
N PHE A 23 12.09 -3.72 11.56
CA PHE A 23 12.63 -2.73 10.62
C PHE A 23 12.11 -1.31 10.88
N SER A 24 10.86 -1.16 11.31
CA SER A 24 10.19 0.10 11.65
C SER A 24 10.54 1.26 10.71
N LYS A 25 10.30 1.09 9.41
CA LYS A 25 10.66 2.09 8.39
C LYS A 25 10.08 3.48 8.64
N TRP A 26 8.94 3.55 9.31
CA TRP A 26 8.33 4.84 9.68
C TRP A 26 9.17 5.68 10.66
N GLU A 27 10.09 5.06 11.40
CA GLU A 27 11.01 5.74 12.31
C GLU A 27 12.35 6.10 11.65
N LYS A 28 12.64 5.49 10.49
CA LYS A 28 13.84 5.79 9.73
C LYS A 28 13.72 7.19 9.11
N LYS A 29 14.87 7.80 8.86
CA LYS A 29 14.98 9.14 8.27
C LYS A 29 15.57 9.07 6.87
N GLY A 30 15.34 10.12 6.10
CA GLY A 30 15.82 10.24 4.74
C GLY A 30 15.31 9.10 3.88
N LYS A 31 16.21 8.59 3.03
CA LYS A 31 15.89 7.65 1.93
C LYS A 31 15.49 6.24 2.41
N GLU A 32 15.68 5.96 3.71
CA GLU A 32 15.25 4.73 4.37
C GLU A 32 13.86 4.82 5.00
N ALA A 33 13.21 5.99 4.98
CA ALA A 33 11.84 6.15 5.46
C ALA A 33 10.82 5.43 4.55
N THR A 34 9.54 5.43 4.95
CA THR A 34 8.47 4.77 4.18
C THR A 34 8.13 5.52 2.90
N LEU A 35 7.95 6.85 2.98
CA LEU A 35 7.54 7.71 1.87
C LEU A 35 8.73 8.20 1.05
N THR A 36 9.51 7.27 0.50
CA THR A 36 10.75 7.56 -0.26
C THR A 36 10.68 6.90 -1.64
N TRP A 37 11.58 7.28 -2.55
CA TRP A 37 11.71 6.67 -3.88
C TRP A 37 10.36 6.57 -4.62
N ASP A 38 10.04 5.41 -5.21
CA ASP A 38 8.78 5.18 -5.90
C ASP A 38 7.55 5.45 -5.03
N VAL A 39 7.62 5.13 -3.73
CA VAL A 39 6.52 5.36 -2.78
C VAL A 39 6.14 6.83 -2.74
N SER A 40 7.16 7.71 -2.66
CA SER A 40 6.94 9.16 -2.66
C SER A 40 6.26 9.63 -3.95
N GLY A 41 6.57 9.01 -5.10
CA GLY A 41 5.96 9.34 -6.38
C GLY A 41 4.50 8.93 -6.50
N TYR A 42 4.17 7.71 -6.08
CA TYR A 42 2.77 7.26 -5.97
C TYR A 42 1.96 8.14 -5.02
N TYR A 43 2.59 8.57 -3.93
CA TYR A 43 1.97 9.27 -2.82
C TYR A 43 1.72 10.77 -3.10
N LEU A 44 2.57 11.42 -3.91
CA LEU A 44 2.65 12.87 -4.07
C LEU A 44 1.33 13.56 -4.42
N TYR A 45 0.42 12.88 -5.13
CA TYR A 45 -0.93 13.38 -5.41
C TYR A 45 -1.69 13.80 -4.14
N LEU A 46 -1.51 13.09 -3.03
CA LEU A 46 -2.25 13.32 -1.79
C LEU A 46 -1.90 14.65 -1.13
N PRO A 47 -0.64 14.93 -0.74
CA PRO A 47 -0.29 16.23 -0.18
C PRO A 47 -0.52 17.36 -1.18
N ALA A 48 -0.20 17.15 -2.47
CA ALA A 48 -0.40 18.17 -3.51
C ALA A 48 -1.87 18.62 -3.60
N VAL A 49 -2.82 17.70 -3.52
CA VAL A 49 -4.25 18.02 -3.59
C VAL A 49 -4.82 18.50 -2.26
N PHE A 50 -4.58 17.76 -1.17
CA PHE A 50 -5.31 17.97 0.09
C PHE A 50 -4.65 18.96 1.04
N ILE A 51 -3.37 19.29 0.86
CA ILE A 51 -2.61 20.17 1.74
C ILE A 51 -2.22 21.45 1.00
N TYR A 52 -1.55 21.32 -0.14
CA TYR A 52 -0.94 22.45 -0.83
C TYR A 52 -1.82 23.08 -1.92
N GLY A 53 -2.78 22.32 -2.47
CA GLY A 53 -3.59 22.78 -3.61
C GLY A 53 -2.77 23.03 -4.88
N ASP A 54 -1.59 22.41 -4.98
CA ASP A 54 -0.59 22.65 -6.03
C ASP A 54 -0.15 21.33 -6.65
N LEU A 55 -0.80 20.95 -7.75
CA LEU A 55 -0.43 19.80 -8.58
C LEU A 55 0.43 20.18 -9.79
N ARG A 56 0.57 21.48 -10.08
CA ARG A 56 1.13 21.97 -11.35
C ARG A 56 2.54 22.48 -11.18
N GLU A 57 2.81 23.21 -10.11
CA GLU A 57 4.09 23.89 -9.90
C GLU A 57 4.94 23.17 -8.85
N LEU A 58 4.29 22.42 -7.93
CA LEU A 58 4.95 21.66 -6.86
C LEU A 58 5.92 22.52 -6.02
N THR A 59 5.54 23.77 -5.78
CA THR A 59 6.35 24.80 -5.09
C THR A 59 6.76 24.43 -3.67
N PHE A 60 6.03 23.51 -3.04
CA PHE A 60 6.32 22.97 -1.70
C PHE A 60 7.41 21.89 -1.68
N MET A 61 7.73 21.28 -2.82
CA MET A 61 8.66 20.15 -2.88
C MET A 61 10.10 20.46 -2.45
N PRO A 62 10.68 21.66 -2.70
CA PRO A 62 12.01 21.99 -2.19
C PRO A 62 12.12 21.88 -0.66
N GLU A 63 11.13 22.37 0.08
CA GLU A 63 11.10 22.26 1.55
C GLU A 63 10.97 20.79 2.01
N ILE A 64 10.13 20.01 1.32
CA ILE A 64 9.97 18.57 1.61
C ILE A 64 11.27 17.81 1.34
N LEU A 65 11.98 18.13 0.24
CA LEU A 65 13.25 17.50 -0.11
C LEU A 65 14.33 17.82 0.93
N GLU A 66 14.42 19.06 1.38
CA GLU A 66 15.36 19.48 2.42
C GLU A 66 15.06 18.80 3.77
N ARG A 67 13.78 18.76 4.16
CA ARG A 67 13.38 18.30 5.49
C ARG A 67 13.35 16.79 5.65
N TYR A 68 12.89 16.07 4.63
CA TYR A 68 12.59 14.64 4.70
C TYR A 68 13.48 13.78 3.83
N GLU A 69 14.19 14.39 2.86
CA GLU A 69 15.02 13.71 1.87
C GLU A 69 14.38 12.44 1.27
N PRO A 70 13.12 12.49 0.77
CA PRO A 70 12.45 11.31 0.22
C PRO A 70 13.15 10.76 -1.03
N THR A 71 13.86 11.65 -1.75
CA THR A 71 14.75 11.36 -2.88
C THR A 71 15.89 12.38 -2.92
N PHE A 72 16.88 12.17 -3.79
CA PHE A 72 17.97 13.13 -3.98
C PHE A 72 17.49 14.46 -4.57
N GLU A 73 16.54 14.39 -5.51
CA GLU A 73 15.98 15.53 -6.24
C GLU A 73 14.49 15.26 -6.52
N LEU A 74 13.80 16.20 -7.16
CA LEU A 74 12.40 16.03 -7.61
C LEU A 74 12.34 15.07 -8.81
N GLN A 75 12.47 13.78 -8.53
CA GLN A 75 12.46 12.72 -9.54
C GLN A 75 11.05 12.21 -9.85
N GLN A 76 10.06 12.54 -9.01
CA GLN A 76 8.66 12.08 -9.08
C GLN A 76 7.85 12.81 -10.15
N ALA A 77 8.35 13.95 -10.60
CA ALA A 77 7.70 14.80 -11.58
C ALA A 77 8.67 15.14 -12.72
N PHE A 78 8.12 15.46 -13.88
CA PHE A 78 8.84 15.93 -15.05
C PHE A 78 8.35 17.34 -15.41
N LEU A 79 9.26 18.29 -15.61
CA LEU A 79 8.89 19.64 -16.05
C LEU A 79 8.58 19.61 -17.55
N HIS A 80 7.34 19.89 -17.92
CA HIS A 80 6.94 20.04 -19.30
C HIS A 80 7.28 21.44 -19.80
N GLU A 81 8.33 21.54 -20.64
CA GLU A 81 8.94 22.81 -21.05
C GLU A 81 7.96 23.78 -21.69
N GLU A 82 7.05 23.31 -22.56
CA GLU A 82 6.13 24.20 -23.28
C GLU A 82 5.09 24.85 -22.35
N SER A 83 4.63 24.13 -21.32
CA SER A 83 3.63 24.66 -20.40
C SER A 83 4.21 25.26 -19.12
N GLY A 84 5.51 25.03 -18.85
CA GLY A 84 6.15 25.42 -17.59
C GLY A 84 5.58 24.71 -16.35
N HIS A 85 4.88 23.59 -16.52
CA HIS A 85 4.23 22.86 -15.43
C HIS A 85 4.82 21.47 -15.27
N TYR A 86 4.72 20.92 -14.07
CA TYR A 86 5.10 19.55 -13.77
C TYR A 86 4.01 18.55 -14.18
N VAL A 87 4.48 17.40 -14.68
CA VAL A 87 3.69 16.19 -14.92
C VAL A 87 4.21 15.11 -13.98
N LEU A 88 3.32 14.59 -13.12
CA LEU A 88 3.66 13.49 -12.23
C LEU A 88 3.90 12.21 -13.03
N LYS A 89 5.04 11.54 -12.79
CA LYS A 89 5.46 10.36 -13.57
C LYS A 89 4.69 9.10 -13.21
N TYR A 90 4.10 9.05 -12.02
CA TYR A 90 3.40 7.90 -11.48
C TYR A 90 1.89 8.07 -11.65
N SER A 91 1.15 6.98 -11.87
CA SER A 91 -0.32 7.04 -11.97
C SER A 91 -0.98 7.21 -10.60
N LEU A 92 -2.16 7.84 -10.58
CA LEU A 92 -2.85 8.21 -9.33
C LEU A 92 -3.46 7.03 -8.56
N GLY A 93 -3.58 5.84 -9.17
CA GLY A 93 -4.34 4.72 -8.61
C GLY A 93 -3.86 4.31 -7.21
N GLN A 94 -2.55 4.30 -6.99
CA GLN A 94 -1.98 3.97 -5.69
C GLN A 94 -2.27 5.06 -4.63
N ALA A 95 -2.30 6.35 -5.02
CA ALA A 95 -2.71 7.44 -4.13
C ALA A 95 -4.15 7.26 -3.62
N LEU A 96 -5.07 6.79 -4.46
CA LEU A 96 -6.45 6.52 -4.02
C LEU A 96 -6.48 5.44 -2.93
N LEU A 97 -5.69 4.38 -3.07
CA LEU A 97 -5.60 3.31 -2.07
C LEU A 97 -4.95 3.80 -0.77
N TYR A 98 -4.05 4.77 -0.84
CA TYR A 98 -3.46 5.45 0.31
C TYR A 98 -4.39 6.45 0.99
N SER A 99 -5.34 7.03 0.25
CA SER A 99 -6.18 8.14 0.73
C SER A 99 -6.86 7.93 2.10
N PRO A 100 -7.46 6.77 2.47
CA PRO A 100 -8.04 6.62 3.80
C PRO A 100 -6.99 6.74 4.90
N PHE A 101 -5.82 6.14 4.73
CA PHE A 101 -4.73 6.19 5.70
C PHE A 101 -4.09 7.58 5.77
N PHE A 102 -3.97 8.25 4.62
CA PHE A 102 -3.51 9.63 4.54
C PHE A 102 -4.42 10.60 5.28
N LEU A 103 -5.74 10.51 5.10
CA LEU A 103 -6.69 11.40 5.78
C LEU A 103 -6.66 11.19 7.30
N LEU A 104 -6.53 9.94 7.75
CA LEU A 104 -6.32 9.62 9.16
C LEU A 104 -5.01 10.20 9.68
N ALA A 105 -3.92 10.09 8.93
CA ALA A 105 -2.63 10.69 9.28
C ALA A 105 -2.70 12.22 9.33
N HIS A 106 -3.41 12.84 8.39
CA HIS A 106 -3.56 14.29 8.33
C HIS A 106 -4.32 14.81 9.55
N LEU A 107 -5.41 14.13 9.93
CA LEU A 107 -6.14 14.42 11.16
C LEU A 107 -5.22 14.21 12.38
N ALA A 108 -4.53 13.08 12.45
CA ALA A 108 -3.60 12.76 13.54
C ALA A 108 -2.52 13.84 13.70
N ALA A 109 -1.88 14.27 12.60
CA ALA A 109 -0.85 15.30 12.62
C ALA A 109 -1.39 16.63 13.20
N LYS A 110 -2.58 17.07 12.77
CA LYS A 110 -3.23 18.29 13.27
C LYS A 110 -3.51 18.26 14.77
N VAL A 111 -3.94 17.12 15.32
CA VAL A 111 -4.31 17.03 16.75
C VAL A 111 -3.11 16.74 17.66
N SER A 112 -2.03 16.17 17.13
CA SER A 112 -0.84 15.78 17.91
C SER A 112 0.32 16.76 17.81
N GLY A 113 0.15 17.89 17.10
CA GLY A 113 1.17 18.93 16.96
C GLY A 113 2.33 18.56 16.03
N TYR A 114 2.22 17.46 15.28
CA TYR A 114 3.17 17.15 14.21
C TYR A 114 2.91 18.05 12.99
N PRO A 115 3.94 18.34 12.17
CA PRO A 115 3.77 19.06 10.92
C PRO A 115 2.70 18.39 10.03
N ALA A 116 1.67 19.14 9.64
CA ALA A 116 0.61 18.64 8.78
C ALA A 116 0.97 18.82 7.29
N ASP A 117 2.15 18.35 6.90
CA ASP A 117 2.79 18.61 5.60
C ASP A 117 2.76 17.43 4.61
N GLY A 118 2.23 16.27 5.04
CA GLY A 118 2.17 15.05 4.24
C GLY A 118 3.38 14.12 4.40
N PHE A 119 4.43 14.49 5.12
CA PHE A 119 5.64 13.67 5.19
C PHE A 119 6.12 13.39 6.61
N SER A 120 5.59 14.12 7.60
CA SER A 120 5.85 13.88 9.01
C SER A 120 5.44 12.48 9.49
N LEU A 121 5.87 12.12 10.70
CA LEU A 121 5.76 10.78 11.27
C LEU A 121 4.34 10.16 11.19
N PRO A 122 3.23 10.87 11.47
CA PRO A 122 1.89 10.30 11.31
C PRO A 122 1.61 9.74 9.91
N TYR A 123 2.10 10.39 8.86
CA TYR A 123 1.93 9.92 7.48
C TYR A 123 2.77 8.68 7.19
N GLN A 124 4.03 8.68 7.62
CA GLN A 124 4.93 7.52 7.49
C GLN A 124 4.32 6.29 8.18
N MET A 125 3.81 6.46 9.40
CA MET A 125 3.16 5.40 10.18
C MET A 125 1.87 4.91 9.53
N ALA A 126 0.94 5.81 9.21
CA ALA A 126 -0.37 5.41 8.70
C ALA A 126 -0.25 4.67 7.36
N ILE A 127 0.65 5.12 6.48
CA ILE A 127 0.90 4.43 5.21
C ILE A 127 1.55 3.07 5.45
N SER A 128 2.57 2.98 6.33
CA SER A 128 3.19 1.69 6.66
C SER A 128 2.20 0.67 7.21
N TRP A 129 1.41 1.07 8.22
CA TRP A 129 0.41 0.20 8.85
C TRP A 129 -0.76 -0.10 7.93
N GLY A 130 -1.20 0.87 7.13
CA GLY A 130 -2.23 0.68 6.13
C GLY A 130 -1.82 -0.31 5.05
N SER A 131 -0.57 -0.24 4.58
CA SER A 131 -0.01 -1.21 3.64
C SER A 131 0.09 -2.61 4.21
N LEU A 132 0.51 -2.76 5.48
CA LEU A 132 0.52 -4.05 6.15
C LEU A 132 -0.90 -4.63 6.28
N LEU A 133 -1.87 -3.80 6.67
CA LEU A 133 -3.28 -4.21 6.75
C LEU A 133 -3.78 -4.73 5.40
N VAL A 134 -3.48 -4.02 4.31
CA VAL A 134 -3.82 -4.46 2.96
C VAL A 134 -3.18 -5.82 2.65
N ALA A 135 -1.90 -6.01 2.94
CA ALA A 135 -1.22 -7.30 2.74
C ALA A 135 -1.87 -8.46 3.52
N VAL A 136 -2.30 -8.22 4.77
CA VAL A 136 -3.01 -9.20 5.60
C VAL A 136 -4.38 -9.55 5.00
N LEU A 137 -5.12 -8.55 4.50
CA LEU A 137 -6.38 -8.78 3.79
C LEU A 137 -6.13 -9.61 2.52
N GLY A 138 -5.12 -9.27 1.72
CA GLY A 138 -4.74 -10.05 0.54
C GLY A 138 -4.50 -11.53 0.87
N LEU A 139 -3.73 -11.82 1.93
CA LEU A 139 -3.46 -13.19 2.36
C LEU A 139 -4.72 -13.93 2.80
N TRP A 140 -5.64 -13.23 3.48
CA TRP A 140 -6.92 -13.82 3.89
C TRP A 140 -7.76 -14.23 2.69
N TRP A 141 -7.88 -13.36 1.68
CA TRP A 141 -8.60 -13.69 0.45
C TRP A 141 -7.91 -14.76 -0.38
N ALA A 142 -6.57 -14.77 -0.44
CA ALA A 142 -5.81 -15.83 -1.08
C ALA A 142 -6.09 -17.19 -0.43
N ARG A 143 -6.05 -17.27 0.91
CA ARG A 143 -6.44 -18.48 1.67
C ARG A 143 -7.85 -18.93 1.31
N ARG A 144 -8.82 -18.01 1.34
CA ARG A 144 -10.22 -18.30 1.04
C ARG A 144 -10.42 -18.84 -0.37
N ASN A 145 -9.74 -18.27 -1.36
CA ASN A 145 -9.81 -18.72 -2.74
C ASN A 145 -9.22 -20.13 -2.90
N LEU A 146 -8.07 -20.41 -2.29
CA LEU A 146 -7.43 -21.72 -2.35
C LEU A 146 -8.28 -22.82 -1.70
N LEU A 147 -8.94 -22.52 -0.57
CA LEU A 147 -9.80 -23.48 0.13
C LEU A 147 -11.06 -23.89 -0.65
N ARG A 148 -11.41 -23.19 -1.74
CA ARG A 148 -12.48 -23.63 -2.64
C ARG A 148 -12.08 -24.87 -3.46
N TYR A 149 -10.79 -25.11 -3.63
CA TYR A 149 -10.26 -26.14 -4.55
C TYR A 149 -9.32 -27.14 -3.88
N PHE A 150 -8.72 -26.77 -2.75
CA PHE A 150 -7.70 -27.57 -2.09
C PHE A 150 -7.99 -27.81 -0.60
N GLY A 151 -7.41 -28.88 -0.08
CA GLY A 151 -7.50 -29.22 1.34
C GLY A 151 -6.64 -28.31 2.23
N GLU A 152 -7.01 -28.26 3.50
CA GLU A 152 -6.38 -27.47 4.57
C GLU A 152 -4.84 -27.51 4.59
N THR A 153 -4.23 -28.71 4.50
CA THR A 153 -2.76 -28.87 4.52
C THR A 153 -2.10 -28.25 3.28
N THR A 154 -2.69 -28.45 2.11
CA THR A 154 -2.18 -27.89 0.84
C THR A 154 -2.22 -26.37 0.88
N VAL A 155 -3.31 -25.80 1.37
CA VAL A 155 -3.44 -24.34 1.51
C VAL A 155 -2.45 -23.79 2.54
N ALA A 156 -2.28 -24.45 3.68
CA ALA A 156 -1.29 -24.05 4.68
C ALA A 156 0.14 -24.04 4.10
N ALA A 157 0.52 -25.11 3.40
CA ALA A 157 1.82 -25.20 2.73
C ALA A 157 1.99 -24.11 1.66
N ALA A 158 0.96 -23.86 0.84
CA ALA A 158 0.99 -22.81 -0.17
C ALA A 158 1.17 -21.41 0.44
N LEU A 159 0.50 -21.10 1.56
CA LEU A 159 0.67 -19.84 2.27
C LEU A 159 2.08 -19.68 2.85
N LEU A 160 2.65 -20.74 3.43
CA LEU A 160 4.03 -20.72 3.94
C LEU A 160 5.03 -20.46 2.82
N VAL A 161 4.92 -21.18 1.69
CA VAL A 161 5.79 -20.98 0.53
C VAL A 161 5.60 -19.59 -0.07
N LEU A 162 4.37 -19.11 -0.19
CA LEU A 162 4.09 -17.77 -0.71
C LEU A 162 4.77 -16.70 0.14
N VAL A 163 4.58 -16.72 1.46
CA VAL A 163 5.11 -15.66 2.33
C VAL A 163 6.61 -15.81 2.55
N LEU A 164 7.07 -17.00 2.95
CA LEU A 164 8.46 -17.23 3.40
C LEU A 164 9.39 -17.70 2.28
N GLY A 165 8.83 -18.32 1.24
CA GLY A 165 9.59 -18.88 0.10
C GLY A 165 9.69 -17.95 -1.10
N THR A 166 9.09 -16.76 -1.06
CA THR A 166 9.17 -15.75 -2.14
C THR A 166 9.58 -14.38 -1.60
N ASN A 167 9.68 -13.39 -2.50
CA ASN A 167 9.92 -12.00 -2.12
C ASN A 167 8.71 -11.32 -1.45
N TYR A 168 7.57 -12.01 -1.28
CA TYR A 168 6.37 -11.45 -0.67
C TYR A 168 6.62 -10.97 0.77
N LEU A 169 7.46 -11.66 1.57
CA LEU A 169 7.81 -11.17 2.91
C LEU A 169 8.43 -9.77 2.87
N ASN A 170 9.38 -9.54 1.96
CA ASN A 170 9.99 -8.22 1.79
C ASN A 170 8.94 -7.20 1.37
N TYR A 171 8.15 -7.52 0.33
CA TYR A 171 7.15 -6.59 -0.17
C TYR A 171 6.05 -6.33 0.83
N SER A 172 5.68 -7.25 1.73
CA SER A 172 4.63 -7.09 2.75
C SER A 172 5.09 -6.43 4.05
N THR A 173 6.40 -6.17 4.21
CA THR A 173 6.97 -5.60 5.43
C THR A 173 7.86 -4.38 5.14
N THR A 174 9.11 -4.59 4.73
CA THR A 174 10.07 -3.52 4.45
C THR A 174 9.70 -2.71 3.22
N GLY A 175 9.16 -3.36 2.19
CA GLY A 175 8.63 -2.73 0.97
C GLY A 175 7.12 -2.54 0.99
N ALA A 176 6.48 -2.53 2.18
CA ALA A 176 5.01 -2.58 2.32
C ALA A 176 4.27 -1.55 1.46
N ALA A 177 4.79 -0.32 1.43
CA ALA A 177 4.22 0.81 0.70
C ALA A 177 4.60 0.84 -0.80
N LEU A 178 5.07 -0.26 -1.38
CA LEU A 178 5.11 -0.42 -2.82
C LEU A 178 3.77 -1.00 -3.31
N THR A 179 3.52 -0.86 -4.62
CA THR A 179 2.26 -1.30 -5.24
C THR A 179 2.00 -2.81 -5.15
N HIS A 180 3.05 -3.62 -4.95
CA HIS A 180 3.01 -5.08 -4.98
C HIS A 180 1.93 -5.71 -4.07
N ASN A 181 1.83 -5.30 -2.79
CA ASN A 181 0.83 -5.87 -1.89
C ASN A 181 -0.58 -5.43 -2.20
N TYR A 182 -0.72 -4.18 -2.65
CA TYR A 182 -2.00 -3.61 -3.06
C TYR A 182 -2.52 -4.38 -4.26
N LEU A 183 -1.69 -4.57 -5.28
CA LEU A 183 -2.01 -5.38 -6.46
C LEU A 183 -2.31 -6.84 -6.09
N PHE A 184 -1.49 -7.47 -5.23
CA PHE A 184 -1.77 -8.83 -4.76
C PHE A 184 -3.16 -8.94 -4.12
N THR A 185 -3.53 -7.97 -3.28
CA THR A 185 -4.82 -7.93 -2.61
C THR A 185 -5.97 -7.69 -3.59
N LEU A 186 -5.82 -6.73 -4.50
CA LEU A 186 -6.80 -6.45 -5.56
C LEU A 186 -7.02 -7.67 -6.45
N TYR A 187 -5.96 -8.39 -6.82
CA TYR A 187 -6.08 -9.62 -7.60
C TYR A 187 -6.73 -10.75 -6.79
N ALA A 188 -6.41 -10.93 -5.51
CA ALA A 188 -7.07 -11.92 -4.67
C ALA A 188 -8.59 -11.63 -4.54
N LEU A 189 -8.96 -10.35 -4.42
CA LEU A 189 -10.36 -9.91 -4.43
C LEU A 189 -11.01 -10.14 -5.81
N LEU A 190 -10.30 -9.82 -6.90
CA LEU A 190 -10.79 -9.98 -8.26
C LEU A 190 -11.09 -11.45 -8.56
N ILE A 191 -10.20 -12.35 -8.14
CA ILE A 191 -10.41 -13.80 -8.24
C ILE A 191 -11.66 -14.24 -7.45
N ASP A 192 -11.81 -13.79 -6.20
CA ASP A 192 -12.98 -14.14 -5.38
C ASP A 192 -14.29 -13.62 -6.01
N GLN A 193 -14.31 -12.38 -6.51
CA GLN A 193 -15.48 -11.80 -7.17
C GLN A 193 -15.78 -12.53 -8.49
N SER A 194 -14.76 -12.88 -9.25
CA SER A 194 -14.89 -13.62 -10.51
C SER A 194 -15.47 -15.00 -10.28
N ILE A 195 -14.94 -15.78 -9.32
CA ILE A 195 -15.47 -17.10 -8.97
C ILE A 195 -16.95 -16.98 -8.57
N ARG A 196 -17.27 -16.04 -7.67
CA ARG A 196 -18.65 -15.85 -7.22
C ARG A 196 -19.56 -15.43 -8.35
N TRP A 197 -19.11 -14.55 -9.25
CA TRP A 197 -19.92 -14.14 -10.38
C TRP A 197 -20.25 -15.33 -11.29
N HIS A 198 -19.31 -16.25 -11.54
CA HIS A 198 -19.59 -17.48 -12.29
C HIS A 198 -20.54 -18.43 -11.53
N GLU A 199 -20.43 -18.53 -10.20
CA GLU A 199 -21.34 -19.35 -9.38
C GLU A 199 -22.78 -18.83 -9.41
N ARG A 200 -22.96 -17.50 -9.30
CA ARG A 200 -24.27 -16.83 -9.45
C ARG A 200 -24.07 -15.45 -10.09
N PRO A 201 -24.33 -15.30 -11.40
CA PRO A 201 -24.17 -14.02 -12.08
C PRO A 201 -25.07 -12.94 -11.49
N GLY A 202 -24.59 -11.69 -11.48
CA GLY A 202 -25.38 -10.55 -11.02
C GLY A 202 -24.65 -9.21 -11.10
N TYR A 203 -25.41 -8.13 -11.28
CA TYR A 203 -24.89 -6.78 -11.49
C TYR A 203 -23.94 -6.31 -10.38
N ARG A 204 -24.26 -6.58 -9.11
CA ARG A 204 -23.40 -6.19 -7.98
C ARG A 204 -21.98 -6.75 -8.08
N ARG A 205 -21.85 -8.01 -8.53
CA ARG A 205 -20.55 -8.69 -8.69
C ARG A 205 -19.83 -8.22 -9.94
N ALA A 206 -20.56 -7.94 -11.03
CA ALA A 206 -19.99 -7.33 -12.23
C ALA A 206 -19.42 -5.93 -11.96
N VAL A 207 -20.15 -5.09 -11.20
CA VAL A 207 -19.65 -3.79 -10.74
C VAL A 207 -18.42 -3.96 -9.85
N GLY A 208 -18.46 -4.92 -8.92
CA GLY A 208 -17.30 -5.23 -8.06
C GLY A 208 -16.06 -5.65 -8.86
N ILE A 209 -16.22 -6.44 -9.92
CA ILE A 209 -15.14 -6.78 -10.85
C ILE A 209 -14.64 -5.52 -11.57
N GLY A 210 -15.54 -4.70 -12.10
CA GLY A 210 -15.19 -3.44 -12.77
C GLY A 210 -14.35 -2.52 -11.90
N LEU A 211 -14.75 -2.32 -10.64
CA LEU A 211 -14.01 -1.50 -9.66
C LEU A 211 -12.64 -2.06 -9.27
N LEU A 212 -12.39 -3.35 -9.45
CA LEU A 212 -11.10 -3.98 -9.15
C LEU A 212 -10.16 -3.95 -10.36
N VAL A 213 -10.69 -3.79 -11.58
CA VAL A 213 -9.91 -3.71 -12.82
C VAL A 213 -9.62 -2.25 -13.21
N GLY A 214 -10.50 -1.31 -12.88
CA GLY A 214 -10.44 0.10 -13.32
C GLY A 214 -10.41 1.10 -12.18
#